data_AF-A0A1B9M4D0-F1
#
_entry.id   AF-A0A1B9M4D0-F1
#
_cell.length_a   1.000
_cell.length_b   1.000
_cell.length_c   1.000
_cell.angle_alpha   90.00
_cell.angle_beta   90.00
_cell.angle_gamma   90.00
#
_symmetry.space_group_name_H-M   'P 1'
#
loop_
_entity.id
_entity.type
_entity.pdbx_description
1 polymer ?
#
loop_
_entity_poly.entity_id
_entity_poly.type
_entity_poly.pdbx_seq_one_letter_code
_entity_poly.pdbx_strand_id
1 'polypeptide(L)'
;MINENDYQEIVDWSELSAFNGLWAYIAPDMFPSLKSNEEKFPFQERKELFFYFVKRLLKEGRLKLAKNGRLLEGSIEEQIKLFYEAFPKTEDEMFDKQKLMDNYWFFDDSCPAEAVWVNEDGSLEWT
;
A
#
# COMPACT_ATOMS: atom_id res chain seq x y z
N MET A 1 4.36 -11.67 13.68
CA MET A 1 3.11 -11.76 12.90
C MET A 1 2.25 -10.60 13.36
N ILE A 2 1.81 -9.74 12.44
CA ILE A 2 0.92 -8.62 12.76
C ILE A 2 -0.38 -9.21 13.34
N ASN A 3 -0.82 -8.72 14.49
CA ASN A 3 -2.09 -9.16 15.07
C ASN A 3 -3.28 -8.48 14.37
N GLU A 4 -4.50 -8.93 14.66
CA GLU A 4 -5.70 -8.37 14.03
C GLU A 4 -5.99 -6.91 14.40
N ASN A 5 -5.65 -6.48 15.62
CA ASN A 5 -5.88 -5.10 16.05
C ASN A 5 -4.96 -4.14 15.29
N ASP A 6 -3.66 -4.41 15.28
CA ASP A 6 -2.67 -3.66 14.51
C ASP A 6 -3.05 -3.65 13.02
N TYR A 7 -3.52 -4.78 12.46
CA TYR A 7 -4.02 -4.82 11.08
C TYR A 7 -5.18 -3.85 10.86
N GLN A 8 -6.22 -3.89 11.70
CA GLN A 8 -7.39 -3.04 11.50
C GLN A 8 -7.08 -1.56 11.72
N GLU A 9 -6.29 -1.20 12.72
CA GLU A 9 -5.90 0.19 12.96
C GLU A 9 -5.17 0.80 11.74
N ILE A 10 -4.23 0.05 11.15
CA ILE A 10 -3.55 0.49 9.92
C ILE A 10 -4.52 0.65 8.77
N VAL A 11 -5.42 -0.30 8.57
CA VAL A 11 -6.38 -0.23 7.46
C VAL A 11 -7.33 0.95 7.64
N ASP A 12 -7.89 1.14 8.82
CA ASP A 12 -8.83 2.22 9.13
C ASP A 12 -8.20 3.60 8.92
N TRP A 13 -6.90 3.76 9.24
CA TRP A 13 -6.19 5.02 9.01
C TRP A 13 -5.78 5.23 7.55
N SER A 14 -5.67 4.14 6.78
CA SER A 14 -5.29 4.17 5.36
C SER A 14 -6.47 4.25 4.41
N GLU A 15 -7.68 3.94 4.89
CA GLU A 15 -8.89 3.91 4.09
C GLU A 15 -9.13 5.26 3.39
N LEU A 16 -9.68 5.20 2.17
CA LEU A 16 -9.93 6.38 1.32
C LEU A 16 -8.67 7.17 0.91
N SER A 17 -7.48 6.69 1.24
CA SER A 17 -6.21 7.28 0.80
C SER A 17 -5.60 6.51 -0.36
N ALA A 18 -4.81 7.20 -1.20
CA ALA A 18 -3.92 6.52 -2.13
C ALA A 18 -2.88 5.68 -1.38
N PHE A 19 -2.13 4.83 -2.09
CA PHE A 19 -1.16 3.91 -1.47
C PHE A 19 -0.06 4.58 -0.65
N ASN A 20 0.19 5.87 -0.86
CA ASN A 20 1.10 6.65 -0.01
C ASN A 20 0.62 6.70 1.46
N GLY A 21 -0.69 6.70 1.71
CA GLY A 21 -1.28 6.65 3.05
C GLY A 21 -0.96 5.33 3.75
N LEU A 22 -1.29 4.21 3.09
CA LEU A 22 -0.96 2.87 3.59
C LEU A 22 0.54 2.72 3.85
N TRP A 23 1.37 3.16 2.90
CA TRP A 23 2.81 3.13 3.05
C TRP A 23 3.28 3.94 4.26
N ALA A 24 2.77 5.16 4.45
CA ALA A 24 3.14 6.05 5.56
C ALA A 24 2.86 5.43 6.93
N TYR A 25 1.76 4.68 7.06
CA TYR A 25 1.39 4.03 8.31
C TYR A 25 2.10 2.69 8.56
N ILE A 26 2.89 2.17 7.61
CA ILE A 26 3.77 1.02 7.87
C ILE A 26 5.06 1.54 8.52
N ALA A 27 5.00 1.82 9.81
CA ALA A 27 6.12 2.27 10.64
C ALA A 27 6.17 1.49 11.98
N PRO A 28 7.36 1.31 12.60
CA PRO A 28 7.51 0.46 13.79
C PRO A 28 6.58 0.78 14.97
N ASP A 29 6.34 2.06 15.23
CA ASP A 29 5.45 2.57 16.29
C ASP A 29 3.98 2.21 16.06
N MET A 30 3.62 1.93 14.81
CA MET A 30 2.28 1.54 14.38
C MET A 30 1.99 0.06 14.56
N PHE A 31 3.01 -0.73 14.92
CA PHE A 31 2.88 -2.15 15.21
C PHE A 31 3.40 -2.47 16.62
N PRO A 32 2.67 -2.08 17.68
CA PRO A 32 3.05 -2.42 19.06
C PRO A 32 3.30 -3.92 19.26
N SER A 33 2.65 -4.77 18.46
CA SER A 33 2.84 -6.22 18.51
C SER A 33 4.21 -6.71 18.03
N LEU A 34 4.88 -5.96 17.16
CA LEU A 34 6.19 -6.34 16.59
C LEU A 34 7.36 -5.98 17.51
N LYS A 35 7.15 -5.16 18.55
CA LYS A 35 8.16 -4.79 19.56
C LYS A 35 9.51 -4.39 18.96
N SER A 36 9.48 -3.61 17.87
CA SER A 36 10.69 -3.06 17.27
C SER A 36 11.15 -1.82 18.04
N ASN A 37 12.47 -1.67 18.19
CA ASN A 37 13.10 -0.45 18.72
C ASN A 37 13.70 0.40 17.59
N GLU A 38 13.48 0.02 16.34
CA GLU A 38 13.96 0.77 15.19
C GLU A 38 13.05 1.98 14.93
N GLU A 39 13.63 3.08 14.46
CA GLU A 39 12.85 4.25 14.06
C GLU A 39 12.09 4.01 12.76
N LYS A 40 12.61 3.13 11.90
CA LYS A 40 12.01 2.75 10.60
C LYS A 40 12.37 1.31 10.27
N PHE A 41 11.44 0.59 9.65
CA PHE A 41 11.77 -0.71 9.06
C PHE A 41 12.74 -0.55 7.88
N PRO A 42 13.63 -1.52 7.65
CA PRO A 42 14.37 -1.62 6.39
C PRO A 42 13.40 -1.60 5.20
N PHE A 43 13.78 -0.92 4.11
CA PHE A 43 12.89 -0.70 2.96
C PHE A 43 12.28 -2.00 2.40
N GLN A 44 13.06 -3.08 2.34
CA GLN A 44 12.58 -4.38 1.86
C GLN A 44 11.56 -5.01 2.81
N GLU A 45 11.76 -4.91 4.12
CA GLU A 45 10.78 -5.38 5.11
C GLU A 45 9.49 -4.56 5.05
N ARG A 46 9.61 -3.22 4.91
CA ARG A 46 8.46 -2.33 4.72
C ARG A 46 7.68 -2.66 3.45
N LYS A 47 8.40 -2.95 2.35
CA LYS A 47 7.81 -3.44 1.08
C LYS A 47 7.05 -4.75 1.29
N GLU A 48 7.64 -5.72 1.98
CA GLU A 48 6.96 -7.00 2.27
C GLU A 48 5.67 -6.79 3.10
N LEU A 49 5.73 -5.93 4.13
CA LEU A 49 4.56 -5.56 4.92
C LEU A 49 3.49 -4.88 4.06
N PHE A 50 3.86 -3.93 3.21
CA PHE A 50 2.94 -3.27 2.29
C PHE A 50 2.19 -4.27 1.41
N PHE A 51 2.91 -5.21 0.80
CA PHE A 51 2.28 -6.23 -0.04
C PHE A 51 1.49 -7.27 0.77
N TYR A 52 1.81 -7.50 2.05
CA TYR A 52 0.96 -8.26 2.95
C TYR A 52 -0.42 -7.60 3.11
N PHE A 53 -0.45 -6.29 3.40
CA PHE A 53 -1.70 -5.54 3.54
C PHE A 53 -2.50 -5.52 2.23
N VAL A 54 -1.87 -5.14 1.12
CA VAL A 54 -2.52 -5.09 -0.20
C VAL A 54 -3.13 -6.44 -0.56
N LYS A 55 -2.37 -7.54 -0.38
CA LYS A 55 -2.86 -8.89 -0.67
C LYS A 55 -4.07 -9.28 0.17
N ARG A 56 -4.03 -8.93 1.46
CA ARG A 56 -5.10 -9.26 2.40
C ARG A 56 -6.37 -8.46 2.09
N LEU A 57 -6.25 -7.16 1.85
CA LEU A 57 -7.35 -6.29 1.48
C LEU A 57 -8.03 -6.70 0.15
N LEU A 58 -7.24 -7.12 -0.85
CA LEU A 58 -7.76 -7.67 -2.10
C LEU A 58 -8.59 -8.95 -1.87
N LYS A 59 -8.12 -9.84 -0.99
CA LYS A 59 -8.84 -11.08 -0.65
C LYS A 59 -10.10 -10.84 0.17
N GLU A 60 -10.07 -9.84 1.04
CA GLU A 60 -11.22 -9.40 1.84
C GLU A 60 -12.24 -8.62 1.01
N GLY A 61 -11.87 -8.20 -0.22
CA GLY A 61 -12.74 -7.44 -1.11
C GLY A 61 -12.87 -5.96 -0.72
N ARG A 62 -12.04 -5.47 0.22
CA ARG A 62 -12.01 -4.07 0.68
C ARG A 62 -11.22 -3.15 -0.25
N LEU A 63 -10.37 -3.73 -1.09
CA LEU A 63 -9.53 -3.02 -2.04
C LEU A 63 -9.63 -3.66 -3.41
N LYS A 64 -9.58 -2.84 -4.45
CA LYS A 64 -9.29 -3.21 -5.83
C LYS A 64 -8.11 -2.39 -6.32
N LEU A 65 -7.41 -2.91 -7.34
CA LEU A 65 -6.34 -2.18 -8.01
C LEU A 65 -6.86 -1.60 -9.31
N ALA A 66 -6.42 -0.40 -9.65
CA ALA A 66 -6.74 0.26 -10.91
C ALA A 66 -5.51 0.87 -11.57
N LYS A 67 -5.63 1.20 -12.85
CA LYS A 67 -4.69 2.09 -13.53
C LYS A 67 -5.43 2.86 -14.62
N ASN A 68 -5.15 4.14 -14.77
CA ASN A 68 -5.72 4.98 -15.82
C ASN A 68 -7.26 4.93 -15.85
N GLY A 69 -7.88 4.97 -14.66
CA GLY A 69 -9.34 4.95 -14.50
C GLY A 69 -10.02 3.62 -14.84
N ARG A 70 -9.27 2.52 -14.88
CA ARG A 70 -9.81 1.17 -15.12
C ARG A 70 -9.30 0.21 -14.05
N LEU A 71 -10.19 -0.65 -13.55
CA LEU A 71 -9.80 -1.74 -12.66
C LEU A 71 -8.84 -2.69 -13.38
N LEU A 72 -7.84 -3.18 -12.66
CA LEU A 72 -6.96 -4.22 -13.18
C LEU A 72 -7.72 -5.54 -13.29
N GLU A 73 -7.44 -6.27 -14.37
CA GLU A 73 -7.98 -7.60 -14.64
C GLU A 73 -6.99 -8.70 -14.22
N GLY A 74 -7.44 -9.95 -14.23
CA GLY A 74 -6.65 -11.11 -13.83
C GLY A 74 -6.78 -11.46 -12.34
N SER A 75 -6.04 -12.48 -11.92
CA SER A 75 -6.01 -12.96 -10.54
C SER A 75 -5.31 -11.98 -9.60
N ILE A 76 -5.63 -12.06 -8.31
CA ILE A 76 -4.97 -11.28 -7.26
C ILE A 76 -3.45 -11.49 -7.31
N GLU A 77 -2.99 -12.72 -7.54
CA GLU A 77 -1.59 -13.07 -7.67
C GLU A 77 -0.90 -12.39 -8.86
N GLU A 78 -1.56 -12.33 -10.02
CA GLU A 78 -1.03 -11.64 -11.21
C GLU A 78 -0.92 -10.14 -10.99
N GLN A 79 -1.94 -9.53 -10.38
CA GLN A 79 -1.95 -8.09 -10.11
C GLN A 79 -0.88 -7.71 -9.06
N ILE A 80 -0.75 -8.50 -7.99
CA ILE A 80 0.31 -8.30 -6.97
C ILE A 80 1.68 -8.46 -7.61
N LYS A 81 1.88 -9.47 -8.46
CA LYS A 81 3.16 -9.69 -9.13
C LYS A 81 3.55 -8.48 -9.99
N LEU A 82 2.62 -8.00 -10.82
CA LEU A 82 2.81 -6.79 -11.62
C LEU A 82 3.24 -5.60 -10.76
N PHE A 83 2.52 -5.37 -9.65
CA PHE A 83 2.81 -4.25 -8.76
C PHE A 83 4.16 -4.41 -8.03
N TYR A 84 4.47 -5.62 -7.55
CA TYR A 84 5.70 -5.92 -6.82
C TYR A 84 6.95 -5.77 -7.69
N GLU A 85 6.88 -6.20 -8.96
CA GLU A 85 7.99 -6.13 -9.92
C GLU A 85 8.31 -4.68 -10.34
N ALA A 86 7.30 -3.81 -10.39
CA ALA A 86 7.49 -2.39 -10.68
C ALA A 86 7.91 -1.56 -9.46
N PHE A 87 7.64 -2.06 -8.25
CA PHE A 87 7.86 -1.31 -7.00
C PHE A 87 9.34 -0.95 -6.81
N PRO A 88 9.65 0.29 -6.36
CA PRO A 88 11.00 0.76 -6.14
C PRO A 88 11.86 -0.17 -5.29
N LYS A 89 13.18 -0.01 -5.41
CA LYS A 89 14.17 -0.81 -4.67
C LYS A 89 14.73 -0.09 -3.44
N THR A 90 14.55 1.23 -3.39
CA THR A 90 15.09 2.12 -2.35
C THR A 90 14.13 3.26 -2.05
N GLU A 91 14.30 3.90 -0.88
CA GLU A 91 13.54 5.11 -0.52
C GLU A 91 13.83 6.28 -1.48
N ASP A 92 15.05 6.40 -2.00
CA ASP A 92 15.43 7.47 -2.95
C ASP A 92 14.64 7.40 -4.26
N GLU A 93 14.29 6.20 -4.71
CA GLU A 93 13.46 5.99 -5.91
C GLU A 93 11.98 6.33 -5.67
N MET A 94 11.54 6.40 -4.40
CA MET A 94 10.19 6.83 -4.03
C MET A 94 10.06 8.37 -3.99
N PHE A 95 11.18 9.10 -3.93
CA PHE A 95 11.21 10.56 -3.79
C PHE A 95 11.29 11.28 -5.14
N ASP A 96 10.40 12.25 -5.37
CA ASP A 96 10.51 13.16 -6.51
C ASP A 96 11.34 14.39 -6.13
N LYS A 97 12.53 14.51 -6.74
CA LYS A 97 13.47 15.62 -6.48
C LYS A 97 12.98 16.99 -6.95
N GLN A 98 12.13 17.04 -7.98
CA GLN A 98 11.63 18.30 -8.53
C GLN A 98 10.49 18.86 -7.67
N LYS A 99 9.64 17.97 -7.16
CA LYS A 99 8.49 18.30 -6.32
C LYS A 99 8.83 18.31 -4.83
N LEU A 100 10.02 17.82 -4.47
CA LEU A 100 10.51 17.66 -3.09
C LEU A 100 9.50 16.88 -2.23
N MET A 101 9.03 15.75 -2.76
CA MET A 101 7.94 14.98 -2.18
C MET A 101 8.31 13.51 -2.00
N ASP A 102 8.26 13.04 -0.76
CA ASP A 102 8.40 11.62 -0.41
C ASP A 102 7.21 10.80 -0.91
N ASN A 103 7.44 9.52 -1.20
CA ASN A 103 6.43 8.56 -1.66
C ASN A 103 5.69 9.01 -2.93
N TYR A 104 6.29 9.90 -3.72
CA TYR A 104 5.71 10.41 -4.96
C TYR A 104 5.50 9.30 -5.99
N TRP A 105 6.33 8.25 -5.96
CA TRP A 105 6.23 7.15 -6.91
C TRP A 105 4.83 6.56 -7.04
N PHE A 106 4.01 6.54 -5.96
CA PHE A 106 2.63 6.06 -6.03
C PHE A 106 1.72 6.86 -6.98
N PHE A 107 2.07 8.11 -7.27
CA PHE A 107 1.35 9.01 -8.19
C PHE A 107 2.04 9.10 -9.57
N ASP A 108 3.19 8.46 -9.73
CA ASP A 108 3.92 8.45 -10.99
C ASP A 108 3.30 7.47 -11.99
N ASP A 109 3.44 7.76 -13.28
CA ASP A 109 2.93 6.89 -14.35
C ASP A 109 3.57 5.49 -14.31
N SER A 110 4.78 5.35 -13.75
CA SER A 110 5.46 4.07 -13.58
C SER A 110 4.86 3.18 -12.49
N CYS A 111 4.04 3.72 -11.58
CA CYS A 111 3.28 2.89 -10.63
C CYS A 111 2.12 2.21 -11.37
N PRO A 112 2.06 0.87 -11.40
CA PRO A 112 1.07 0.15 -12.21
C PRO A 112 -0.28 0.00 -11.52
N ALA A 113 -0.42 0.47 -10.27
CA ALA A 113 -1.62 0.27 -9.46
C ALA A 113 -1.94 1.48 -8.58
N GLU A 114 -3.18 1.95 -8.69
CA GLU A 114 -3.84 2.91 -7.81
C GLU A 114 -4.79 2.15 -6.87
N ALA A 115 -5.03 2.70 -5.68
CA ALA A 115 -5.95 2.13 -4.71
C ALA A 115 -7.39 2.50 -5.08
N VAL A 116 -8.27 1.51 -5.10
CA VAL A 116 -9.72 1.71 -5.18
C VAL A 116 -10.37 1.02 -3.99
N TRP A 117 -10.84 1.80 -3.03
CA TRP A 117 -11.47 1.29 -1.81
C TRP A 117 -12.92 0.91 -2.07
N VAL A 118 -13.37 -0.17 -1.44
CA VAL A 118 -14.73 -0.69 -1.56
C VAL A 118 -15.47 -0.40 -0.25
N ASN A 119 -16.44 0.50 -0.31
CA ASN A 119 -17.26 0.88 0.84
C ASN A 119 -18.24 -0.25 1.22
N GLU A 120 -18.83 -0.17 2.41
CA GLU A 120 -19.78 -1.17 2.91
C GLU A 120 -21.01 -1.35 2.00
N ASP A 121 -21.45 -0.29 1.33
CA ASP A 121 -22.56 -0.32 0.37
C ASP A 121 -22.16 -0.84 -1.02
N GLY A 122 -20.88 -1.20 -1.20
CA GLY A 122 -20.28 -1.67 -2.45
C GLY A 122 -19.87 -0.57 -3.42
N SER A 123 -20.04 0.71 -3.07
CA SER A 123 -19.52 1.82 -3.86
C SER A 123 -17.99 1.84 -3.86
N LEU A 124 -17.42 2.47 -4.88
CA LEU A 124 -15.97 2.53 -5.10
C LEU A 124 -15.45 3.94 -4.88
N GLU A 125 -14.47 4.08 -3.99
CA GLU A 125 -13.69 5.31 -3.82
C GLU A 125 -12.39 5.19 -4.62
N TRP A 126 -12.20 6.08 -5.58
CA TRP A 126 -11.01 6.13 -6.44
C TRP A 126 -10.06 7.20 -5.93
N THR A 127 -8.76 6.88 -5.82
CA THR A 127 -7.74 7.74 -5.20
C THR A 127 -6.67 8.21 -6.17
#